data_AF-A0A9K3GKF0-F1
#
_entry.id   AF-A0A9K3GKF0-F1
#
_cell.length_a   1.000
_cell.length_b   1.000
_cell.length_c   1.000
_cell.angle_alpha   90.00
_cell.angle_beta   90.00
_cell.angle_gamma   90.00
#
_symmetry.space_group_name_H-M   'P 1'
#
loop_
_entity.id
_entity.type
_entity.pdbx_description
1 polymer ?
#
loop_
_entity_poly.entity_id
_entity_poly.type
_entity_poly.pdbx_seq_one_letter_code
_entity_poly.pdbx_strand_id
1 'polypeptide(L)' 'MAAPTIHRQNPEEIFELLRKVGEGSYGTVWEARNKKTGDICAVKK' A
#
# COMPACT_ATOMS: atom_id res chain seq x y z
N MET A 1 -11.47 19.19 10.03
CA MET A 1 -10.68 18.26 9.18
C MET A 1 -10.08 17.20 10.09
N ALA A 2 -10.39 15.93 9.89
CA ALA A 2 -9.84 14.85 10.72
C ALA A 2 -8.38 14.60 10.35
N ALA A 3 -7.51 14.46 11.35
CA ALA A 3 -6.12 14.08 11.13
C ALA A 3 -6.03 12.66 10.56
N PRO A 4 -5.06 12.36 9.67
CA PRO A 4 -4.87 11.01 9.17
C PRO A 4 -4.51 10.08 10.34
N THR A 5 -5.28 9.01 10.47
CA THR A 5 -5.00 7.97 11.47
C THR A 5 -3.96 7.02 10.88
N ILE A 6 -2.84 6.87 11.59
CA ILE A 6 -1.76 5.95 11.19
C ILE A 6 -1.99 4.60 11.88
N HIS A 7 -2.12 3.54 11.10
CA HIS A 7 -2.16 2.17 11.60
C HIS A 7 -0.73 1.68 11.85
N ARG A 8 -0.46 1.08 13.02
CA ARG A 8 0.88 0.59 13.42
C ARG A 8 1.12 -0.89 13.11
N GLN A 9 0.15 -1.58 12.51
CA GLN A 9 0.28 -2.96 12.09
C GLN A 9 1.23 -3.06 10.90
N ASN A 10 1.90 -4.21 10.72
CA ASN A 10 2.80 -4.40 9.58
C ASN A 10 1.99 -4.38 8.27
N PRO A 11 2.25 -3.44 7.34
CA PRO A 11 1.52 -3.36 6.08
C PRO A 11 1.68 -4.63 5.23
N GLU A 12 2.81 -5.34 5.34
CA GLU A 12 3.08 -6.56 4.56
C GLU A 12 2.24 -7.76 5.01
N GLU A 13 1.66 -7.72 6.22
CA GLU A 13 0.69 -8.71 6.68
C GLU A 13 -0.71 -8.44 6.11
N ILE A 14 -1.02 -7.18 5.79
CA ILE A 14 -2.34 -6.71 5.35
C ILE A 14 -2.43 -6.64 3.83
N PHE A 15 -1.35 -6.24 3.16
CA PHE A 15 -1.29 -6.03 1.72
C PHE A 15 -0.28 -6.97 1.08
N GLU A 16 -0.67 -7.56 -0.04
CA GLU A 16 0.20 -8.33 -0.93
C GLU A 16 0.66 -7.42 -2.06
N LEU A 17 1.97 -7.18 -2.21
CA LEU A 17 2.50 -6.42 -3.34
C LEU A 17 2.54 -7.32 -4.59
N LEU A 18 1.89 -6.88 -5.66
CA LEU A 18 1.74 -7.65 -6.90
C LEU A 18 2.81 -7.24 -7.93
N ARG A 19 2.75 -6.01 -8.42
CA ARG A 19 3.69 -5.50 -9.44
C ARG A 19 4.04 -4.04 -9.22
N LYS A 20 5.24 -3.66 -9.65
CA LYS A 20 5.69 -2.27 -9.66
C LYS A 20 4.91 -1.50 -10.73
N VAL A 21 4.31 -0.39 -10.33
CA VAL A 21 3.58 0.53 -11.23
C VAL A 21 4.49 1.66 -11.70
N GLY A 22 5.38 2.15 -10.83
CA GLY A 22 6.31 3.23 -11.17
C GLY A 22 7.26 3.58 -10.04
N GLU A 23 8.26 4.38 -10.34
CA GLU A 23 9.27 4.88 -9.41
C GLU A 23 9.53 6.36 -9.65
N GLY A 24 9.73 7.10 -8.56
CA GLY A 24 10.20 8.47 -8.60
C GLY A 24 11.21 8.72 -7.49
N SER A 25 11.70 9.95 -7.40
CA SER A 25 12.76 10.32 -6.43
C SER A 25 12.39 10.05 -4.97
N TYR A 26 11.10 9.95 -4.66
CA TYR A 26 10.56 9.78 -3.30
C TYR A 26 9.92 8.41 -3.08
N GLY A 27 10.30 7.41 -3.87
CA GLY A 27 9.90 6.03 -3.64
C GLY A 27 9.21 5.34 -4.82
N THR A 28 8.71 4.13 -4.54
CA THR A 28 8.15 3.24 -5.54
C THR A 28 6.66 3.00 -5.27
N VAL A 29 5.85 3.06 -6.33
CA VAL A 29 4.43 2.73 -6.28
C VAL A 29 4.23 1.30 -6.79
N TRP A 30 3.49 0.52 -6.00
CA TRP A 30 3.14 -0.86 -6.29
C TRP A 30 1.64 -1.02 -6.40
N GLU A 31 1.19 -1.85 -7.33
CA GLU A 31 -0.13 -2.44 -7.32
C GLU A 31 -0.13 -3.49 -6.20
N ALA A 32 -1.08 -3.37 -5.27
CA ALA A 32 -1.19 -4.26 -4.13
C ALA A 32 -2.62 -4.76 -3.99
N ARG A 33 -2.78 -5.92 -3.37
CA ARG A 33 -4.07 -6.47 -2.99
C ARG A 33 -4.22 -6.41 -1.47
N ASN A 34 -5.35 -5.88 -0.99
CA ASN A 34 -5.72 -6.05 0.41
C ASN A 34 -6.08 -7.52 0.65
N LYS A 35 -5.32 -8.22 1.50
CA LYS A 35 -5.51 -9.66 1.73
C LYS A 35 -6.84 -9.99 2.41
N LYS A 36 -7.45 -9.04 3.13
CA LYS A 36 -8.72 -9.24 3.83
C LYS A 36 -9.93 -9.05 2.91
N THR A 37 -9.91 -8.02 2.08
CA THR A 37 -11.07 -7.67 1.23
C THR A 37 -10.93 -8.14 -0.21
N GLY A 38 -9.70 -8.38 -0.68
CA GLY A 38 -9.39 -8.68 -2.07
C GLY A 38 -9.27 -7.44 -2.96
N ASP A 39 -9.49 -6.24 -2.43
CA ASP A 39 -9.46 -5.00 -3.20
C ASP A 39 -8.06 -4.70 -3.75
N ILE A 40 -8.03 -4.19 -4.99
CA ILE A 40 -6.79 -3.72 -5.62
C ILE A 40 -6.57 -2.25 -5.28
N CYS A 41 -5.39 -1.92 -4.78
CA CYS A 41 -4.99 -0.57 -4.36
C CYS A 41 -3.55 -0.25 -4.74
N ALA A 42 -3.16 1.02 -4.68
CA ALA A 42 -1.79 1.46 -4.85
C ALA A 42 -1.09 1.65 -3.50
N VAL A 43 0.11 1.07 -3.34
CA VAL A 43 0.95 1.26 -2.16
C VAL A 43 2.21 2.02 -2.56
N LYS A 44 2.45 3.16 -1.92
CA LYS A 44 3.71 3.90 -2.05
C LYS A 44 4.61 3.53 -0.87
N LYS A 45 5.77 2.95 -1.16
CA LYS A 45 6.88 2.79 -0.22
C LYS A 45 7.82 3.99 -0.34
#